data_AF-A0A356GFA5-F1
#
_entry.id   AF-A0A356GFA5-F1
#
_cell.length_a   1.000
_cell.length_b   1.000
_cell.length_c   1.000
_cell.angle_alpha   90.00
_cell.angle_beta   90.00
_cell.angle_gamma   90.00
#
_symmetry.space_group_name_H-M   'P 1'
#
loop_
_entity.id
_entity.type
_entity.pdbx_description
1 polymer ?
#
loop_
_entity_poly.entity_id
_entity_poly.type
_entity_poly.pdbx_seq_one_letter_code
_entity_poly.pdbx_strand_id
1 'polypeptide(L)'
;MKYLSAFIKAVFAGICVGIAGFMYCRISDKNLGAVLFTFALFMVVTCGFFLFTGKDGYIFENPPSYLLILLITWIGNFAGTWLVAALTNLTRMSVSQTAAAFTAARLDDSLLSLFVLGIFCNLLMFFGVDGYKNIKHDVGKYIVLFLSISLFILCGFEHCVADMFYFAAARMITGETMLRLAVITAGNMVGSVLLPLSRRLFRD
;
A
#
# COMPACT_ATOMS: atom_id res chain seq x y z
N MET A 1 -11.08 -10.86 20.34
CA MET A 1 -10.87 -9.41 20.53
C MET A 1 -9.69 -8.87 19.71
N LYS A 2 -8.44 -9.30 19.94
CA LYS A 2 -7.23 -8.79 19.25
C LYS A 2 -7.29 -8.87 17.72
N TYR A 3 -7.63 -10.04 17.17
CA TYR A 3 -7.68 -10.25 15.71
C TYR A 3 -8.81 -9.47 15.04
N LEU A 4 -9.97 -9.37 15.68
CA LEU A 4 -11.08 -8.56 15.21
C LEU A 4 -10.71 -7.06 15.15
N SER A 5 -10.06 -6.55 16.20
CA SER A 5 -9.58 -5.17 16.21
C SER A 5 -8.54 -4.91 15.11
N ALA A 6 -7.60 -5.85 14.91
CA ALA A 6 -6.62 -5.77 13.82
C ALA A 6 -7.30 -5.75 12.44
N PHE A 7 -8.30 -6.62 12.24
CA PHE A 7 -9.05 -6.67 10.99
C PHE A 7 -9.82 -5.36 10.72
N ILE A 8 -10.54 -4.82 11.72
CA ILE A 8 -11.27 -3.55 11.56
C ILE A 8 -10.31 -2.40 11.21
N LYS A 9 -9.18 -2.29 11.92
CA LYS A 9 -8.15 -1.30 11.61
C LYS A 9 -7.56 -1.50 10.22
N ALA A 10 -7.47 -2.73 9.75
CA ALA A 10 -6.98 -3.04 8.41
C ALA A 10 -8.00 -2.68 7.32
N VAL A 11 -9.28 -2.88 7.56
CA VAL A 11 -10.35 -2.42 6.66
C VAL A 11 -10.30 -0.91 6.51
N PHE A 12 -10.14 -0.14 7.60
CA PHE A 12 -10.01 1.32 7.51
C PHE A 12 -8.76 1.77 6.75
N ALA A 13 -7.61 1.12 6.95
CA ALA A 13 -6.42 1.40 6.13
C ALA A 13 -6.68 1.12 4.64
N GLY A 14 -7.35 0.00 4.32
CA GLY A 14 -7.76 -0.33 2.96
C GLY A 14 -8.70 0.71 2.36
N ILE A 15 -9.65 1.23 3.16
CA ILE A 15 -10.55 2.32 2.73
C ILE A 15 -9.74 3.59 2.42
N CYS A 16 -8.79 3.99 3.27
CA CYS A 16 -7.93 5.16 3.02
C CYS A 16 -7.13 5.02 1.72
N VAL A 17 -6.52 3.85 1.49
CA VAL A 17 -5.79 3.58 0.23
C VAL A 17 -6.75 3.53 -0.97
N GLY A 18 -7.93 2.92 -0.81
CA GLY A 18 -8.95 2.86 -1.86
C GLY A 18 -9.47 4.25 -2.25
N ILE A 19 -9.67 5.16 -1.30
CA ILE A 19 -10.06 6.55 -1.57
C ILE A 19 -8.96 7.28 -2.33
N ALA A 20 -7.69 7.09 -1.94
CA ALA A 20 -6.56 7.68 -2.66
C ALA A 20 -6.43 7.11 -4.09
N GLY A 21 -6.60 5.80 -4.27
CA GLY A 21 -6.63 5.16 -5.58
C GLY A 21 -7.79 5.65 -6.46
N PHE A 22 -8.97 5.81 -5.88
CA PHE A 22 -10.13 6.38 -6.57
C PHE A 22 -9.86 7.80 -7.05
N MET A 23 -9.32 8.66 -6.17
CA MET A 23 -8.91 10.02 -6.51
C MET A 23 -7.84 10.02 -7.61
N TYR A 24 -6.83 9.15 -7.51
CA TYR A 24 -5.76 9.06 -8.49
C TYR A 24 -6.25 8.65 -9.88
N CYS A 25 -7.26 7.77 -9.97
CA CYS A 25 -7.92 7.43 -11.22
C CYS A 25 -8.74 8.59 -11.81
N ARG A 26 -9.26 9.49 -10.97
CA ARG A 26 -10.13 10.61 -11.39
C ARG A 26 -9.34 11.85 -11.82
N ILE A 27 -8.20 12.11 -11.20
CA ILE A 27 -7.38 13.27 -11.51
C ILE A 27 -6.67 13.09 -12.86
N SER A 28 -6.71 14.13 -13.68
CA SER A 28 -6.02 14.19 -14.98
C SER A 28 -4.51 14.40 -14.80
N ASP A 29 -4.10 15.32 -13.92
CA ASP A 29 -2.69 15.57 -13.62
C ASP A 29 -2.14 14.52 -12.64
N LYS A 30 -1.44 13.51 -13.18
CA LYS A 30 -0.88 12.41 -12.38
C LYS A 30 0.17 12.88 -11.37
N ASN A 31 0.85 14.01 -11.60
CA ASN A 31 1.80 14.54 -10.64
C ASN A 31 1.07 15.09 -9.40
N LEU A 32 -0.01 15.84 -9.62
CA LEU A 32 -0.89 16.27 -8.53
C LEU A 32 -1.53 15.08 -7.82
N GLY A 33 -1.95 14.07 -8.58
CA GLY A 33 -2.50 12.83 -8.04
C GLY A 33 -1.51 12.11 -7.12
N ALA A 34 -0.24 12.02 -7.50
CA ALA A 34 0.82 11.40 -6.70
C ALA A 34 1.01 12.11 -5.35
N VAL A 35 1.02 13.44 -5.37
CA VAL A 35 1.10 14.28 -4.17
C VAL A 35 -0.12 14.09 -3.27
N LEU A 36 -1.32 14.11 -3.84
CA LEU A 36 -2.55 13.96 -3.05
C LEU A 36 -2.74 12.55 -2.50
N PHE A 37 -2.08 11.54 -3.07
CA PHE A 37 -2.11 10.17 -2.57
C PHE A 37 -1.50 10.06 -1.16
N THR A 38 -0.65 11.01 -0.74
CA THR A 38 -0.10 11.08 0.63
C THR A 38 -1.19 11.01 1.71
N PHE A 39 -2.42 11.47 1.39
CA PHE A 39 -3.60 11.32 2.25
C PHE A 39 -3.73 9.90 2.84
N ALA A 40 -3.52 8.85 2.04
CA ALA A 40 -3.70 7.48 2.48
C ALA A 40 -2.78 7.15 3.67
N LEU A 41 -1.48 7.38 3.52
CA LEU A 41 -0.52 7.04 4.57
C LEU A 41 -0.64 7.99 5.77
N PHE A 42 -0.91 9.27 5.53
CA PHE A 42 -1.20 10.24 6.58
C PHE A 42 -2.33 9.76 7.49
N MET A 43 -3.47 9.36 6.93
CA MET A 43 -4.60 8.84 7.72
C MET A 43 -4.26 7.53 8.42
N VAL A 44 -3.54 6.62 7.75
CA VAL A 44 -3.13 5.35 8.34
C VAL A 44 -2.30 5.54 9.61
N VAL A 45 -1.28 6.38 9.57
CA VAL A 45 -0.34 6.55 10.69
C VAL A 45 -0.89 7.46 11.79
N THR A 46 -1.71 8.47 11.44
CA THR A 46 -2.34 9.36 12.43
C THR A 46 -3.49 8.69 13.17
N CYS A 47 -4.29 7.87 12.50
CA CYS A 47 -5.40 7.14 13.13
C CYS A 47 -4.99 5.77 13.70
N GLY A 48 -3.74 5.34 13.49
CA GLY A 48 -3.25 4.04 13.97
C GLY A 48 -3.94 2.85 13.30
N PHE A 49 -4.28 3.00 12.01
CA PHE A 49 -4.83 1.92 11.19
C PHE A 49 -3.73 0.94 10.76
N PHE A 50 -4.13 -0.27 10.38
CA PHE A 50 -3.18 -1.34 10.08
C PHE A 50 -3.04 -1.48 8.57
N LEU A 51 -1.96 -0.93 8.01
CA LEU A 51 -1.61 -1.13 6.61
C LEU A 51 -0.52 -2.20 6.52
N PHE A 52 -0.69 -3.20 5.66
CA PHE A 52 0.22 -4.34 5.52
C PHE A 52 1.66 -3.88 5.25
N THR A 53 1.83 -3.03 4.24
CA THR A 53 3.11 -2.44 3.81
C THR A 53 3.72 -1.46 4.82
N GLY A 54 2.94 -0.97 5.77
CA GLY A 54 3.45 -0.18 6.91
C GLY A 54 3.84 -1.03 8.12
N LYS A 55 3.53 -2.34 8.10
CA LYS A 55 3.63 -3.22 9.26
C LYS A 55 4.59 -4.38 9.05
N ASP A 56 4.76 -4.83 7.82
CA ASP A 56 5.56 -5.98 7.42
C ASP A 56 7.06 -5.82 7.75
N GLY A 57 7.63 -4.62 7.62
CA GLY A 57 9.04 -4.37 8.00
C GLY A 57 9.34 -4.62 9.48
N TYR A 58 8.34 -4.60 10.37
CA TYR A 58 8.51 -4.91 11.79
C TYR A 58 8.48 -6.41 12.12
N ILE A 59 8.49 -7.29 11.12
CA ILE A 59 8.41 -8.74 11.29
C ILE A 59 9.48 -9.29 12.25
N PHE A 60 10.71 -8.77 12.19
CA PHE A 60 11.82 -9.23 13.04
C PHE A 60 11.85 -8.61 14.44
N GLU A 61 10.98 -7.63 14.71
CA GLU A 61 10.80 -6.99 16.03
C GLU A 61 9.64 -7.61 16.81
N ASN A 62 8.90 -8.54 16.21
CA ASN A 62 7.69 -9.12 16.76
C ASN A 62 7.78 -10.66 16.83
N PRO A 63 7.00 -11.31 17.71
CA PRO A 63 6.96 -12.77 17.80
C PRO A 63 6.37 -13.40 16.52
N PRO A 64 6.61 -14.69 16.25
CA PRO A 64 6.09 -15.38 15.06
C PRO A 64 4.58 -15.27 14.86
N SER A 65 3.80 -15.12 15.93
CA SER A 65 2.35 -14.87 15.88
C SER A 65 1.96 -13.57 15.15
N TYR A 66 2.91 -12.66 14.93
CA TYR A 66 2.73 -11.45 14.14
C TYR A 66 2.49 -11.72 12.66
N LEU A 67 2.97 -12.85 12.13
CA LEU A 67 2.66 -13.28 10.76
C LEU A 67 1.15 -13.42 10.52
N LEU A 68 0.42 -13.94 11.51
CA LEU A 68 -1.03 -14.03 11.44
C LEU A 68 -1.68 -12.64 11.45
N ILE A 69 -1.11 -11.68 12.20
CA ILE A 69 -1.57 -10.29 12.20
C ILE A 69 -1.32 -9.64 10.83
N LEU A 70 -0.17 -9.90 10.19
CA LEU A 70 0.13 -9.41 8.85
C LEU A 70 -0.84 -9.99 7.82
N LEU A 71 -1.13 -11.29 7.88
CA LEU A 71 -2.11 -11.93 7.01
C LEU A 71 -3.51 -11.33 7.19
N ILE A 72 -3.98 -11.19 8.43
CA ILE A 72 -5.26 -10.53 8.74
C ILE A 72 -5.27 -9.08 8.23
N THR A 73 -4.13 -8.39 8.33
CA THR A 73 -3.98 -7.01 7.85
C THR A 73 -4.09 -6.95 6.33
N TRP A 74 -3.41 -7.84 5.61
CA TRP A 74 -3.47 -7.92 4.15
C TRP A 74 -4.90 -8.21 3.67
N ILE A 75 -5.60 -9.16 4.31
CA ILE A 75 -6.99 -9.50 3.98
C ILE A 75 -7.92 -8.32 4.29
N GLY A 76 -7.75 -7.66 5.44
CA GLY A 76 -8.54 -6.48 5.81
C GLY A 76 -8.31 -5.31 4.87
N ASN A 77 -7.06 -5.08 4.45
CA ASN A 77 -6.73 -4.05 3.46
C ASN A 77 -7.43 -4.33 2.13
N PHE A 78 -7.44 -5.58 1.65
CA PHE A 78 -8.19 -5.97 0.46
C PHE A 78 -9.69 -5.74 0.64
N ALA A 79 -10.27 -6.17 1.77
CA ALA A 79 -11.69 -5.94 2.03
C ALA A 79 -12.05 -4.43 2.01
N GLY A 80 -11.19 -3.57 2.56
CA GLY A 80 -11.38 -2.12 2.53
C GLY A 80 -11.28 -1.50 1.14
N THR A 81 -10.26 -1.88 0.36
CA THR A 81 -10.08 -1.36 -1.02
C THR A 81 -11.17 -1.87 -1.95
N TRP A 82 -11.57 -3.14 -1.81
CA TRP A 82 -12.69 -3.73 -2.53
C TRP A 82 -14.01 -3.02 -2.21
N LEU A 83 -14.26 -2.68 -0.94
CA LEU A 83 -15.48 -1.96 -0.55
C LEU A 83 -15.57 -0.59 -1.26
N VAL A 84 -14.46 0.17 -1.28
CA VAL A 84 -14.43 1.46 -1.99
C VAL A 84 -14.65 1.27 -3.48
N ALA A 85 -13.98 0.29 -4.10
CA ALA A 85 -14.14 -0.04 -5.51
C ALA A 85 -15.59 -0.46 -5.85
N ALA A 86 -16.19 -1.33 -5.05
CA ALA A 86 -17.55 -1.81 -5.24
C ALA A 86 -18.57 -0.67 -5.15
N LEU A 87 -18.49 0.16 -4.09
CA LEU A 87 -19.42 1.27 -3.87
C LEU A 87 -19.28 2.34 -4.96
N THR A 88 -18.06 2.72 -5.33
CA THR A 88 -17.84 3.73 -6.39
C THR A 88 -18.33 3.25 -7.76
N ASN A 89 -18.23 1.95 -8.04
CA ASN A 89 -18.76 1.32 -9.26
C ASN A 89 -20.29 1.25 -9.35
N LEU A 90 -21.02 1.51 -8.25
CA LEU A 90 -22.48 1.67 -8.27
C LEU A 90 -22.92 3.09 -8.61
N THR A 91 -21.97 4.01 -8.80
CA THR A 91 -22.25 5.44 -9.03
C THR A 91 -21.84 5.89 -10.43
N ARG A 92 -22.32 7.06 -10.85
CA ARG A 92 -21.83 7.77 -12.05
C ARG A 92 -20.34 8.12 -12.02
N MET A 93 -19.68 7.96 -10.87
CA MET A 93 -18.27 8.29 -10.65
C MET A 93 -17.35 7.07 -10.81
N SER A 94 -17.86 5.93 -11.30
CA SER A 94 -17.05 4.74 -11.54
C SER A 94 -15.74 5.09 -12.28
N VAL A 95 -14.66 4.49 -11.80
CA VAL A 95 -13.31 4.60 -12.39
C VAL A 95 -12.88 3.32 -13.07
N SER A 96 -13.82 2.42 -13.40
CA SER A 96 -13.52 1.07 -13.89
C SER A 96 -12.64 1.07 -15.15
N GLN A 97 -12.87 1.99 -16.10
CA GLN A 97 -12.05 2.09 -17.32
C GLN A 97 -10.61 2.52 -17.02
N THR A 98 -10.41 3.56 -16.21
CA THR A 98 -9.07 3.99 -15.81
C THR A 98 -8.37 2.92 -14.98
N ALA A 99 -9.09 2.27 -14.07
CA ALA A 99 -8.57 1.17 -13.26
C ALA A 99 -8.20 -0.06 -14.12
N ALA A 100 -8.93 -0.32 -15.22
CA ALA A 100 -8.62 -1.37 -16.17
C ALA A 100 -7.31 -1.08 -16.91
N ALA A 101 -7.03 0.16 -17.28
CA ALA A 101 -5.73 0.53 -17.87
C ALA A 101 -4.57 0.31 -16.89
N PHE A 102 -4.75 0.68 -15.61
CA PHE A 102 -3.77 0.35 -14.57
C PHE A 102 -3.59 -1.16 -14.41
N THR A 103 -4.68 -1.93 -14.42
CA THR A 103 -4.64 -3.39 -14.30
C THR A 103 -3.93 -4.03 -15.50
N ALA A 104 -4.24 -3.58 -16.71
CA ALA A 104 -3.63 -4.04 -17.95
C ALA A 104 -2.12 -3.81 -17.95
N ALA A 105 -1.64 -2.65 -17.50
CA ALA A 105 -0.20 -2.38 -17.40
C ALA A 105 0.55 -3.42 -16.55
N ARG A 106 -0.08 -3.94 -15.48
CA ARG A 106 0.52 -5.03 -14.67
C ARG A 106 0.41 -6.37 -15.39
N LEU A 107 -0.72 -6.62 -16.05
CA LEU A 107 -0.92 -7.83 -16.86
C LEU A 107 0.11 -7.93 -17.98
N ASP A 108 0.47 -6.83 -18.60
CA ASP A 108 1.44 -6.79 -19.70
C ASP A 108 2.91 -6.78 -19.22
N ASP A 109 3.15 -6.61 -17.91
CA ASP A 109 4.50 -6.62 -17.33
C ASP A 109 4.95 -8.02 -16.87
N SER A 110 6.26 -8.21 -16.88
CA SER A 110 6.92 -9.41 -16.39
C SER A 110 6.84 -9.51 -14.85
N LEU A 111 6.74 -10.73 -14.34
CA LEU A 111 6.71 -10.97 -12.89
C LEU A 111 7.99 -10.45 -12.19
N LEU A 112 9.16 -10.54 -12.84
CA LEU A 112 10.40 -10.02 -12.29
C LEU A 112 10.38 -8.49 -12.16
N SER A 113 9.87 -7.78 -13.17
CA SER A 113 9.71 -6.33 -13.11
C SER A 113 8.80 -5.93 -11.95
N LEU A 114 7.60 -6.52 -11.87
CA LEU A 114 6.64 -6.25 -10.79
C LEU A 114 7.22 -6.53 -9.40
N PHE A 115 8.01 -7.60 -9.25
CA PHE A 115 8.71 -7.90 -8.01
C PHE A 115 9.71 -6.80 -7.63
N VAL A 116 10.55 -6.36 -8.57
CA VAL A 116 11.55 -5.31 -8.35
C VAL A 116 10.90 -3.96 -8.05
N LEU A 117 9.86 -3.59 -8.80
CA LEU A 117 9.07 -2.38 -8.53
C LEU A 117 8.43 -2.44 -7.13
N GLY A 118 7.96 -3.61 -6.70
CA GLY A 118 7.46 -3.84 -5.35
C GLY A 118 8.50 -3.59 -4.26
N ILE A 119 9.75 -4.00 -4.48
CA ILE A 119 10.85 -3.75 -3.52
C ILE A 119 11.05 -2.26 -3.29
N PHE A 120 11.19 -1.49 -4.37
CA PHE A 120 11.45 -0.06 -4.25
C PHE A 120 10.25 0.72 -3.70
N CYS A 121 9.02 0.31 -4.04
CA CYS A 121 7.83 0.88 -3.43
C CYS A 121 7.89 0.76 -1.91
N ASN A 122 8.12 -0.45 -1.41
CA ASN A 122 7.97 -0.67 0.02
C ASN A 122 9.18 -0.23 0.84
N LEU A 123 10.35 -0.08 0.22
CA LEU A 123 11.48 0.62 0.81
C LEU A 123 11.08 2.07 1.16
N LEU A 124 10.49 2.80 0.21
CA LEU A 124 10.00 4.17 0.43
C LEU A 124 8.84 4.21 1.42
N MET A 125 7.84 3.32 1.29
CA MET A 125 6.73 3.24 2.25
C MET A 125 7.20 3.02 3.69
N PHE A 126 8.16 2.11 3.89
CA PHE A 126 8.69 1.83 5.22
C PHE A 126 9.53 2.98 5.76
N PHE A 127 10.27 3.73 4.92
CA PHE A 127 10.88 5.00 5.32
C PHE A 127 9.83 6.00 5.83
N GLY A 128 8.67 6.08 5.17
CA GLY A 128 7.57 6.92 5.62
C GLY A 128 7.04 6.52 7.00
N VAL A 129 6.75 5.24 7.20
CA VAL A 129 6.14 4.75 8.45
C VAL A 129 7.12 4.77 9.61
N ASP A 130 8.31 4.23 9.42
CA ASP A 130 9.35 4.20 10.45
C ASP A 130 9.89 5.62 10.72
N GLY A 131 10.03 6.46 9.71
CA GLY A 131 10.35 7.87 9.85
C GLY A 131 9.30 8.62 10.68
N TYR A 132 8.01 8.45 10.41
CA TYR A 132 6.93 9.04 11.20
C TYR A 132 6.99 8.63 12.68
N LYS A 133 7.36 7.37 12.95
CA LYS A 133 7.49 6.83 14.31
C LYS A 133 8.69 7.42 15.05
N ASN A 134 9.82 7.63 14.38
CA ASN A 134 11.10 7.94 15.02
C ASN A 134 11.49 9.42 14.99
N ILE A 135 10.98 10.22 14.05
CA ILE A 135 11.25 11.66 13.98
C ILE A 135 10.54 12.38 15.13
N LYS A 136 11.28 13.21 15.89
CA LYS A 136 10.73 13.95 17.04
C LYS A 136 9.88 15.16 16.63
N HIS A 137 10.28 15.88 15.58
CA HIS A 137 9.61 17.10 15.12
C HIS A 137 8.42 16.77 14.22
N ASP A 138 7.24 17.32 14.51
CA ASP A 138 6.01 17.00 13.76
C ASP A 138 6.09 17.38 12.28
N VAL A 139 6.71 18.51 11.94
CA VAL A 139 6.95 18.90 10.54
C VAL A 139 7.75 17.83 9.80
N GLY A 140 8.81 17.30 10.42
CA GLY A 140 9.63 16.25 9.82
C GLY A 140 8.85 14.94 9.61
N LYS A 141 7.95 14.59 10.53
CA LYS A 141 7.05 13.44 10.38
C LYS A 141 6.17 13.58 9.14
N TYR A 142 5.60 14.75 8.90
CA TYR A 142 4.71 14.95 7.74
C TYR A 142 5.49 15.03 6.42
N ILE A 143 6.68 15.63 6.42
CA ILE A 143 7.56 15.68 5.25
C ILE A 143 7.98 14.27 4.81
N VAL A 144 8.36 13.39 5.75
CA VAL A 144 8.78 12.04 5.35
C VAL A 144 7.63 11.23 4.76
N LEU A 145 6.40 11.39 5.27
CA LEU A 145 5.21 10.76 4.68
C LEU A 145 4.93 11.27 3.26
N PHE A 146 5.00 12.59 3.09
CA PHE A 146 4.80 13.26 1.81
C PHE A 146 5.79 12.78 0.76
N LEU A 147 7.08 12.80 1.08
CA LEU A 147 8.14 12.37 0.17
C LEU A 147 8.02 10.89 -0.16
N SER A 148 7.81 10.05 0.85
CA SER A 148 7.75 8.60 0.65
C SER A 148 6.66 8.21 -0.34
N ILE A 149 5.45 8.75 -0.19
CA ILE A 149 4.31 8.44 -1.06
C ILE A 149 4.48 9.07 -2.44
N SER A 150 4.78 10.36 -2.49
CA SER A 150 4.86 11.08 -3.76
C SER A 150 5.93 10.48 -4.67
N LEU A 151 7.10 10.14 -4.11
CA LEU A 151 8.21 9.58 -4.87
C LEU A 151 7.87 8.22 -5.48
N PHE A 152 7.33 7.25 -4.71
CA PHE A 152 7.10 5.92 -5.29
C PHE A 152 6.05 5.95 -6.39
N ILE A 153 5.05 6.82 -6.29
CA ILE A 153 4.01 6.95 -7.33
C ILE A 153 4.58 7.63 -8.57
N LEU A 154 5.36 8.70 -8.40
CA LEU A 154 6.03 9.39 -9.52
C LEU A 154 7.05 8.47 -10.23
N CYS A 155 7.69 7.57 -9.48
CA CYS A 155 8.59 6.57 -10.04
C CYS A 155 7.87 5.36 -10.67
N GLY A 156 6.55 5.24 -10.50
CA GLY A 156 5.78 4.11 -11.03
C GLY A 156 6.03 2.78 -10.32
N PHE A 157 6.37 2.80 -9.03
CA PHE A 157 6.57 1.58 -8.25
C PHE A 157 5.24 0.94 -7.81
N GLU A 158 5.29 -0.38 -7.56
CA GLU A 158 4.08 -1.18 -7.33
C GLU A 158 3.77 -1.41 -5.84
N HIS A 159 2.52 -1.14 -5.47
CA HIS A 159 2.06 -1.21 -4.09
C HIS A 159 0.86 -2.16 -3.98
N CYS A 160 1.05 -3.32 -3.36
CA CYS A 160 0.05 -4.39 -3.37
C CYS A 160 -1.35 -3.95 -2.92
N VAL A 161 -1.46 -3.08 -1.91
CA VAL A 161 -2.77 -2.61 -1.43
C VAL A 161 -3.41 -1.61 -2.41
N ALA A 162 -2.61 -0.82 -3.13
CA ALA A 162 -3.17 0.04 -4.19
C ALA A 162 -3.63 -0.80 -5.38
N ASP A 163 -2.89 -1.86 -5.72
CA ASP A 163 -3.26 -2.77 -6.80
C ASP A 163 -4.51 -3.59 -6.49
N MET A 164 -4.75 -3.94 -5.22
CA MET A 164 -6.04 -4.49 -4.79
C MET A 164 -7.21 -3.57 -5.17
N PHE A 165 -7.06 -2.25 -4.98
CA PHE A 165 -8.06 -1.29 -5.41
C PHE A 165 -8.21 -1.26 -6.93
N TYR A 166 -7.12 -1.18 -7.69
CA TYR A 166 -7.19 -1.12 -9.15
C TYR A 166 -7.84 -2.38 -9.74
N PHE A 167 -7.46 -3.58 -9.26
CA PHE A 167 -8.03 -4.85 -9.71
C PHE A 167 -9.52 -4.96 -9.35
N ALA A 168 -9.91 -4.54 -8.15
CA ALA A 168 -11.30 -4.53 -7.72
C ALA A 168 -12.14 -3.51 -8.50
N ALA A 169 -11.63 -2.29 -8.71
CA ALA A 169 -12.32 -1.22 -9.43
C ALA A 169 -12.49 -1.55 -10.92
N ALA A 170 -11.50 -2.20 -11.52
CA ALA A 170 -11.56 -2.75 -12.87
C ALA A 170 -12.50 -3.95 -13.00
N ARG A 171 -12.93 -4.57 -11.88
CA ARG A 171 -13.64 -5.85 -11.84
C ARG A 171 -12.83 -6.99 -12.48
N MET A 172 -11.50 -6.93 -12.35
CA MET A 172 -10.54 -7.85 -12.95
C MET A 172 -9.79 -8.66 -11.87
N ILE A 173 -10.52 -9.20 -10.89
CA ILE A 173 -9.96 -10.12 -9.90
C ILE A 173 -9.98 -11.53 -10.51
N THR A 174 -8.86 -11.93 -11.11
CA THR A 174 -8.66 -13.21 -11.81
C THR A 174 -7.46 -13.93 -11.20
N GLY A 175 -7.25 -15.21 -11.55
CA GLY A 175 -6.04 -15.93 -11.11
C GLY A 175 -4.75 -15.23 -11.51
N GLU A 176 -4.72 -14.57 -12.67
CA GLU A 176 -3.55 -13.84 -13.18
C GLU A 176 -3.26 -12.56 -12.42
N THR A 177 -4.29 -11.77 -12.07
CA THR A 177 -4.10 -10.56 -11.26
C THR A 177 -3.76 -10.91 -9.83
N MET A 178 -4.29 -12.01 -9.29
CA MET A 178 -3.91 -12.52 -7.97
C MET A 178 -2.47 -13.05 -7.92
N LEU A 179 -2.00 -13.70 -8.99
CA LEU A 179 -0.58 -14.09 -9.12
C LEU A 179 0.33 -12.86 -9.07
N ARG A 180 0.01 -11.83 -9.86
CA ARG A 180 0.77 -10.57 -9.86
C ARG A 180 0.73 -9.87 -8.52
N LEU A 181 -0.44 -9.84 -7.88
CA LEU A 181 -0.60 -9.30 -6.53
C LEU A 181 0.30 -10.02 -5.52
N ALA A 182 0.40 -11.36 -5.61
CA ALA A 182 1.28 -12.14 -4.74
C ALA A 182 2.76 -11.81 -4.99
N VAL A 183 3.17 -11.66 -6.25
CA VAL A 183 4.54 -11.28 -6.63
C VAL A 183 4.88 -9.86 -6.14
N ILE A 184 3.99 -8.90 -6.34
CA ILE A 184 4.16 -7.52 -5.84
C ILE A 184 4.20 -7.52 -4.31
N THR A 185 3.34 -8.30 -3.64
CA THR A 185 3.34 -8.46 -2.17
C THR A 185 4.67 -9.00 -1.69
N ALA A 186 5.24 -10.01 -2.35
CA ALA A 186 6.55 -10.55 -2.01
C ALA A 186 7.67 -9.50 -2.20
N GLY A 187 7.64 -8.74 -3.29
CA GLY A 187 8.56 -7.62 -3.52
C GLY A 187 8.44 -6.58 -2.42
N ASN A 188 7.21 -6.19 -2.06
CA ASN A 188 6.96 -5.27 -0.96
C ASN A 188 7.54 -5.79 0.36
N MET A 189 7.33 -7.06 0.72
CA MET A 189 7.91 -7.63 1.94
C MET A 189 9.44 -7.59 1.97
N VAL A 190 10.10 -7.82 0.83
CA VAL A 190 11.55 -7.69 0.73
C VAL A 190 11.97 -6.23 0.95
N GLY A 191 11.29 -5.28 0.31
CA GLY A 191 11.60 -3.85 0.42
C GLY A 191 11.54 -3.31 1.85
N SER A 192 10.53 -3.69 2.63
CA SER A 192 10.36 -3.20 4.02
C SER A 192 11.40 -3.75 5.00
N VAL A 193 11.96 -4.93 4.71
CA VAL A 193 12.95 -5.59 5.57
C VAL A 193 14.36 -5.03 5.41
N LEU A 194 14.67 -4.34 4.30
CA LEU A 194 16.01 -3.82 4.02
C LEU A 194 16.50 -2.82 5.08
N LEU A 195 15.63 -1.93 5.56
CA LEU A 195 16.00 -0.94 6.59
C LEU A 195 16.23 -1.57 7.98
N PRO A 196 15.34 -2.42 8.52
CA PRO A 196 15.61 -3.19 9.74
C PRO A 196 16.89 -4.02 9.65
N LEU A 197 17.15 -4.64 8.49
CA LEU A 197 18.35 -5.44 8.28
C LEU A 197 19.62 -4.56 8.29
N SER A 198 19.61 -3.41 7.62
CA SER A 198 20.75 -2.49 7.64
C SER A 198 21.08 -2.01 9.05
N ARG A 199 20.07 -1.70 9.88
CA ARG A 199 20.26 -1.34 11.29
C ARG A 199 20.89 -2.45 12.13
N ARG A 200 20.68 -3.72 11.78
CA ARG A 200 21.33 -4.87 12.45
C ARG A 200 22.77 -5.05 12.01
N LEU A 201 23.06 -4.79 10.74
CA LEU A 201 24.40 -4.94 10.15
C LEU A 201 25.35 -3.80 10.53
N PHE A 202 24.84 -2.56 10.65
CA PHE A 202 25.62 -1.36 10.95
C PHE A 202 25.53 -0.91 12.42
N ARG A 203 25.07 -1.80 13.31
CA ARG A 203 25.14 -1.58 14.76
C ARG A 203 26.57 -1.89 15.22
N ASP A 204 27.43 -0.88 15.20
CA ASP A 204 28.55 -0.78 16.14
C ASP A 204 28.05 -0.49 17.56
#